data_AF-F9D5X5-F1
#
_entry.id   AF-F9D5X5-F1
#
_cell.length_a   1.000
_cell.length_b   1.000
_cell.length_c   1.000
_cell.angle_alpha   90.00
_cell.angle_beta   90.00
_cell.angle_gamma   90.00
#
_symmetry.space_group_name_H-M   'P 1'
#
loop_
_entity.id
_entity.type
_entity.pdbx_description
1 polymer ?
#
loop_
_entity_poly.entity_id
_entity_poly.type
_entity_poly.pdbx_seq_one_letter_code
_entity_poly.pdbx_strand_id
1 'polypeptide(L)' 'MPQLVINIENKGILASLKRVLSSLDGVSIVKTIHTSSPSRPDITQTAGYREAMEDKREGRVYHADNAEDMLKQILG' A
#
# COMPACT_ATOMS: atom_id res chain seq x y z
N MET A 1 -27.44 0.64 -20.96
CA MET A 1 -26.06 0.11 -20.97
C MET A 1 -26.14 -1.37 -20.63
N PRO A 2 -25.75 -2.29 -21.54
CA PRO A 2 -25.84 -3.73 -21.28
C PRO A 2 -24.77 -4.17 -20.29
N GLN A 3 -25.15 -5.03 -19.34
CA GLN A 3 -24.23 -5.63 -18.37
C GLN A 3 -24.23 -7.15 -18.54
N LEU A 4 -23.02 -7.73 -18.57
CA LEU A 4 -22.80 -9.17 -18.63
C LEU A 4 -22.11 -9.62 -17.33
N VAL A 5 -22.71 -10.58 -16.62
CA VAL A 5 -22.15 -11.20 -15.42
C VAL A 5 -21.81 -12.64 -15.75
N ILE A 6 -20.55 -13.04 -15.55
CA ILE A 6 -20.06 -14.38 -15.84
C ILE A 6 -19.50 -14.96 -14.53
N ASN A 7 -19.98 -16.14 -14.14
CA ASN A 7 -19.37 -16.90 -13.06
C ASN A 7 -18.16 -17.68 -13.59
N ILE A 8 -17.04 -17.61 -12.90
CA ILE A 8 -15.78 -18.26 -13.30
C ILE A 8 -15.37 -19.24 -12.21
N GLU A 9 -15.54 -20.54 -12.47
CA GLU A 9 -15.17 -21.61 -11.54
C GLU A 9 -13.64 -21.76 -11.41
N ASN A 10 -12.91 -21.64 -12.53
CA ASN A 10 -11.46 -21.77 -12.55
C ASN A 10 -10.78 -20.39 -12.49
N LYS A 11 -10.22 -20.02 -11.34
CA LYS A 11 -9.51 -18.73 -11.17
C LYS A 11 -8.29 -18.55 -12.10
N GLY A 12 -7.70 -19.64 -12.61
CA GLY A 12 -6.54 -19.58 -13.50
C GLY A 12 -6.84 -18.92 -14.86
N ILE A 13 -8.10 -18.94 -15.32
CA ILE A 13 -8.45 -18.37 -16.63
C ILE A 13 -8.69 -16.85 -16.59
N LEU A 14 -8.71 -16.24 -15.40
CA LEU A 14 -9.13 -14.86 -15.21
C LEU A 14 -8.18 -13.87 -15.90
N ALA A 15 -6.87 -14.16 -15.90
CA ALA A 15 -5.87 -13.36 -16.61
C ALA A 15 -6.06 -13.41 -18.14
N SER A 16 -6.28 -14.61 -18.69
CA SER A 16 -6.55 -14.82 -20.12
C SER A 16 -7.85 -14.15 -20.54
N LEU A 17 -8.92 -14.32 -19.75
CA LEU A 17 -10.22 -13.73 -20.02
C LEU A 17 -10.15 -12.19 -19.98
N LYS A 18 -9.45 -11.62 -19.00
CA LYS A 18 -9.22 -10.18 -18.92
C LYS A 18 -8.51 -9.65 -20.16
N ARG A 19 -7.50 -10.36 -20.66
CA ARG A 19 -6.75 -9.98 -21.87
C ARG A 19 -7.65 -9.97 -23.11
N VAL A 20 -8.48 -11.00 -23.29
CA VAL A 20 -9.42 -11.09 -24.42
C VAL A 20 -10.47 -9.98 -24.34
N LEU A 21 -11.14 -9.83 -23.19
CA LEU A 21 -12.17 -8.80 -23.00
C LEU A 21 -11.63 -7.38 -23.16
N SER A 22 -10.38 -7.12 -22.76
CA SER A 22 -9.75 -5.80 -22.95
C SER A 22 -9.39 -5.48 -24.40
N SER A 23 -9.34 -6.48 -25.29
CA SER A 23 -9.07 -6.28 -26.71
C SER A 23 -10.31 -5.92 -27.53
N LEU A 24 -11.50 -6.05 -26.94
CA LEU A 24 -12.76 -5.70 -27.57
C LEU A 24 -13.01 -4.20 -27.38
N ASP A 25 -13.13 -3.47 -28.48
CA ASP A 25 -13.46 -2.04 -28.45
C ASP A 25 -14.85 -1.83 -27.83
N GLY A 26 -14.95 -0.87 -26.91
CA GLY A 26 -16.18 -0.59 -26.15
C GLY A 26 -16.46 -1.50 -24.94
N VAL A 27 -15.56 -2.42 -24.58
CA VAL A 27 -15.72 -3.27 -23.37
C VAL A 27 -14.88 -2.75 -22.22
N SER A 28 -15.54 -2.27 -21.16
CA SER A 28 -14.90 -1.89 -19.90
C SER A 28 -15.12 -2.97 -18.83
N ILE A 29 -14.03 -3.50 -18.28
CA ILE A 29 -14.10 -4.44 -17.15
C ILE A 29 -14.25 -3.63 -15.87
N VAL A 30 -15.46 -3.61 -15.31
CA VAL A 30 -15.73 -2.99 -14.02
C VAL A 30 -15.05 -3.84 -12.95
N LYS A 31 -13.94 -3.34 -12.39
CA LYS A 31 -13.27 -3.98 -11.27
C LYS A 31 -14.15 -3.78 -10.04
N THR A 32 -15.01 -4.75 -9.74
CA THR A 32 -15.74 -4.76 -8.47
C THR A 32 -14.71 -4.84 -7.36
N ILE A 33 -14.60 -3.76 -6.59
CA ILE A 33 -13.73 -3.63 -5.42
C ILE A 33 -14.37 -4.46 -4.31
N HIS A 34 -14.41 -5.78 -4.48
CA HIS A 34 -14.87 -6.69 -3.45
C HIS A 34 -13.81 -7.78 -3.33
N THR A 35 -13.28 -7.94 -2.12
CA THR A 35 -12.26 -8.92 -1.70
C THR A 35 -10.79 -8.46 -1.78
N SER A 36 -10.47 -7.41 -1.05
CA SER A 36 -9.40 -7.52 -0.05
C SER A 36 -9.70 -6.50 1.05
N SER A 37 -9.56 -6.93 2.31
CA SER A 37 -9.42 -6.03 3.46
C SER A 37 -8.64 -4.78 3.05
N PRO A 38 -8.98 -3.54 3.49
CA PRO A 38 -8.15 -2.38 3.18
C PRO A 38 -6.72 -2.75 3.51
N SER A 39 -5.91 -2.97 2.45
CA SER A 39 -4.51 -3.32 2.58
C SER A 39 -3.98 -2.27 3.52
N ARG A 40 -3.53 -2.67 4.72
CA ARG A 40 -3.02 -1.72 5.72
C ARG A 40 -2.11 -0.77 4.94
N PRO A 41 -2.39 0.54 4.93
CA PRO A 41 -1.61 1.46 4.12
C PRO A 41 -0.15 1.23 4.50
N ASP A 42 0.68 1.03 3.49
CA ASP A 42 2.11 0.83 3.70
C ASP A 42 2.63 2.02 4.50
N ILE A 43 3.03 1.77 5.75
CA ILE A 43 3.43 2.82 6.67
C ILE A 43 4.60 3.62 6.11
N THR A 44 5.44 3.01 5.26
CA THR A 44 6.58 3.67 4.62
C THR A 44 6.17 4.74 3.62
N GLN A 45 4.94 4.68 3.11
CA GLN A 45 4.38 5.66 2.18
C GLN A 45 3.61 6.79 2.88
N THR A 46 3.48 6.73 4.21
CA THR A 46 2.80 7.77 4.98
C THR A 46 3.65 9.03 5.09
N ALA A 47 3.01 10.18 5.26
CA ALA A 47 3.70 11.45 5.49
C ALA A 47 4.54 11.40 6.78
N GLY A 48 4.01 10.84 7.86
CA GLY A 48 4.71 10.74 9.13
C GLY A 48 5.97 9.87 9.08
N TYR A 49 6.00 8.83 8.25
CA TYR A 49 7.23 8.05 8.06
C TYR A 49 8.33 8.85 7.33
N ARG A 50 7.96 9.66 6.34
CA ARG A 50 8.91 10.54 5.64
C ARG A 50 9.48 11.60 6.57
N GLU A 51 8.62 12.25 7.36
CA GLU A 51 9.00 13.24 8.36
C GLU A 51 9.98 12.64 9.40
N ALA A 52 9.68 11.46 9.93
CA ALA A 52 10.57 10.77 10.87
C ALA A 52 11.94 10.42 10.25
N MET A 53 11.99 10.09 8.95
CA MET A 53 13.25 9.84 8.25
C MET A 53 14.04 11.13 7.98
N GLU A 54 13.36 12.25 7.75
CA GLU A 54 13.98 13.57 7.64
C GLU A 54 14.59 14.00 8.98
N ASP A 55 13.85 13.85 10.10
CA ASP A 55 14.37 14.15 11.44
C ASP A 55 15.59 13.30 11.79
N LYS A 56 15.59 12.02 11.40
CA LYS A 56 16.76 11.15 11.54
C LYS A 56 17.94 11.65 10.71
N ARG A 57 17.71 12.06 9.47
CA ARG A 57 18.76 12.57 8.56
C ARG A 57 19.35 13.89 9.05
N GLU A 58 18.53 14.75 9.62
CA GLU A 58 18.93 16.03 10.19
C GLU A 58 19.56 15.91 11.59
N GLY A 59 19.64 14.69 12.15
CA GLY A 59 20.25 14.45 13.45
C GLY A 59 19.41 14.97 14.63
N ARG A 60 18.12 15.21 14.41
CA ARG A 60 17.18 15.64 15.47
C ARG A 60 16.74 14.47 16.36
N VAL A 61 16.87 13.24 15.88
CA VAL A 61 16.55 12.02 16.62
C VAL A 61 17.82 11.43 17.22
N TYR A 62 17.83 11.27 18.54
CA TYR A 62 18.89 10.58 19.28
C TYR A 62 18.43 9.18 19.68
N HIS A 63 19.28 8.17 19.44
CA HIS A 63 19.09 6.85 20.03
C HIS A 63 19.93 6.76 21.30
N ALA A 64 19.28 6.48 22.43
CA ALA A 64 19.95 6.26 23.70
C ALA A 64 20.00 4.76 24.02
N ASP A 65 21.19 4.24 24.31
CA ASP A 65 21.39 2.82 24.62
C ASP A 65 20.87 2.45 26.03
N ASN A 66 20.82 3.45 26.93
CA ASN A 66 20.34 3.29 28.29
C ASN A 66 19.81 4.62 28.87
N ALA A 67 19.21 4.55 30.06
CA ALA A 67 18.61 5.72 30.71
C ALA A 67 19.63 6.81 31.07
N GLU A 68 20.87 6.46 31.43
CA GLU A 68 21.92 7.44 31.72
C GLU A 68 22.34 8.20 30.47
N ASP A 69 22.45 7.49 29.34
CA ASP A 69 22.77 8.07 28.03
C ASP A 69 21.68 9.04 27.56
N MET A 70 20.41 8.66 27.75
CA MET A 70 19.27 9.56 27.51
C MET A 70 19.35 10.82 28.39
N LEU A 71 19.68 10.69 29.67
CA LEU A 71 19.78 11.82 30.59
C LEU A 71 20.93 12.77 30.23
N LYS A 72 22.08 12.24 29.82
CA LYS A 72 23.21 13.06 29.34
C LYS A 72 22.84 13.91 28.13
N GLN A 73 22.13 13.32 27.16
CA GLN A 73 21.68 14.06 25.97
C GLN A 73 20.71 15.21 26.31
N ILE A 74 19.88 15.06 27.36
CA ILE A 74 18.88 16.07 27.76
C ILE A 74 19.48 17.15 28.66
N LEU A 75 20.39 16.77 29.56
CA LEU A 75 20.87 17.64 30.64
C LEU A 75 22.24 18.28 30.37
N GLY A 76 22.97 17.83 29.35
CA GLY A 76 24.30 18.34 28.98
C GLY A 76 25.44 17.51 29.55
#